data_AF-A0A2R7KHD1-F1
#
_entry.id   AF-A0A2R7KHD1-F1
#
_cell.length_a   1.000
_cell.length_b   1.000
_cell.length_c   1.000
_cell.angle_alpha   90.00
_cell.angle_beta   90.00
_cell.angle_gamma   90.00
#
_symmetry.space_group_name_H-M   'P 1'
#
loop_
_entity.id
_entity.type
_entity.pdbx_description
1 polymer ?
#
loop_
_entity_poly.entity_id
_entity_poly.type
_entity_poly.pdbx_seq_one_letter_code
_entity_poly.pdbx_strand_id
1 'polypeptide(L)'
;METQAQNEVTFYQDMRVTVTQSRYVTNSKTYAMRNISSVHIFEIIKSKALPVIMIIAGFFMLFSESSMILGILILVFGVAILFCIKNEFAVRISTNSGEVNSMVSKDKAYIQTIVNALNDAIVHRG
;
A
#
# COMPACT_ATOMS: atom_id res chain seq x y z
N MET A 1 37.19 16.89 5.37
CA MET A 1 35.97 17.70 5.20
C MET A 1 34.84 16.80 5.66
N GLU A 2 34.70 16.63 6.98
CA GLU A 2 33.66 17.31 7.80
C GLU A 2 32.27 16.85 7.34
N THR A 3 31.47 16.12 8.12
CA THR A 3 31.06 16.41 9.50
C THR A 3 30.60 15.14 10.24
N GLN A 4 30.78 15.16 11.55
CA GLN A 4 30.31 14.16 12.51
C GLN A 4 28.80 13.88 12.34
N ALA A 5 28.43 12.66 11.97
CA ALA A 5 27.06 12.18 12.19
C ALA A 5 26.92 11.82 13.67
N GLN A 6 26.62 12.85 14.45
CA GLN A 6 26.13 12.78 15.82
C GLN A 6 25.12 11.62 15.95
N ASN A 7 25.39 10.64 16.84
CA ASN A 7 24.63 9.41 17.11
C ASN A 7 23.13 9.51 16.76
N GLU A 8 22.77 9.26 15.50
CA GLU A 8 21.39 9.32 15.07
C GLU A 8 20.77 7.93 15.25
N VAL A 9 19.76 7.83 16.11
CA VAL A 9 19.11 6.54 16.37
C VAL A 9 18.37 6.11 15.10
N THR A 10 18.72 4.93 14.61
CA THR A 10 18.05 4.29 13.48
C THR A 10 17.06 3.27 14.03
N PHE A 11 15.77 3.47 13.75
CA PHE A 11 14.70 2.60 14.24
C PHE A 11 14.45 1.43 13.30
N TYR A 12 14.60 1.68 11.99
CA TYR A 12 14.42 0.66 10.97
C TYR A 12 15.20 1.00 9.72
N GLN A 13 15.87 0.01 9.14
CA GLN A 13 16.59 0.17 7.89
C GLN A 13 16.46 -1.08 7.03
N ASP A 14 15.98 -0.88 5.81
CA ASP A 14 15.89 -1.89 4.76
C ASP A 14 16.29 -1.24 3.42
N MET A 15 16.46 -2.05 2.37
CA MET A 15 16.85 -1.58 1.03
C MET A 15 15.90 -0.53 0.44
N ARG A 16 14.63 -0.49 0.87
CA ARG A 16 13.60 0.41 0.31
C ARG A 16 13.17 1.53 1.25
N VAL A 17 13.43 1.38 2.54
CA VAL A 17 12.93 2.26 3.60
C VAL A 17 13.97 2.42 4.69
N THR A 18 14.24 3.65 5.08
CA THR A 18 15.09 3.97 6.23
C THR A 18 14.33 4.94 7.14
N VAL A 19 14.21 4.57 8.41
CA VAL A 19 13.57 5.35 9.47
C VAL A 19 14.65 5.70 10.49
N THR A 20 15.05 6.96 10.52
CA THR A 20 15.92 7.52 11.55
C THR A 20 15.14 8.49 12.43
N GLN A 21 15.76 8.95 13.51
CA GLN A 21 15.18 9.94 14.42
C GLN A 21 14.79 11.25 13.70
N SER A 22 15.53 11.67 12.68
CA SER A 22 15.29 12.95 12.00
C SER A 22 14.58 12.81 10.66
N ARG A 23 14.72 11.66 9.98
CA ARG A 23 14.29 11.47 8.60
C ARG A 23 13.65 10.11 8.37
N TYR A 24 12.58 10.12 7.61
CA TYR A 24 11.95 8.95 7.01
C TYR A 24 12.17 8.99 5.51
N VAL A 25 13.00 8.07 5.01
CA VAL A 25 13.37 7.97 3.60
C VAL A 25 12.69 6.73 3.03
N THR A 26 11.87 6.93 2.01
CA THR A 26 11.37 5.86 1.14
C THR A 26 12.11 5.91 -0.20
N ASN A 27 11.94 4.87 -1.01
CA ASN A 27 12.59 4.75 -2.32
C ASN A 27 12.40 5.96 -3.25
N SER A 28 11.33 6.75 -3.06
CA SER A 28 11.01 7.90 -3.94
C SER A 28 10.91 9.24 -3.22
N LYS A 29 10.79 9.27 -1.88
CA LYS A 29 10.53 10.51 -1.13
C LYS A 29 11.22 10.49 0.22
N THR A 30 11.71 11.66 0.64
CA THR A 30 12.24 11.87 1.99
C THR A 30 11.31 12.81 2.74
N TYR A 31 10.94 12.40 3.94
CA TYR A 31 10.11 13.14 4.87
C TYR A 31 10.94 13.47 6.11
N ALA A 32 10.91 14.73 6.53
CA ALA A 32 11.48 15.09 7.83
C ALA A 32 10.53 14.60 8.93
N MET A 33 11.04 13.82 9.88
CA MET A 33 10.25 13.29 11.00
C MET A 33 9.55 14.41 11.77
N ARG A 34 10.17 15.60 11.84
CA ARG A 34 9.61 16.80 12.48
C ARG A 34 8.21 17.20 11.96
N ASN A 35 7.94 16.92 10.69
CA ASN A 35 6.71 17.32 9.99
C ASN A 35 5.64 16.22 10.02
N ILE A 36 5.96 15.03 10.52
CA ILE A 36 5.03 13.92 10.63
C ILE A 36 4.38 13.99 12.02
N SER A 37 3.05 14.08 12.05
CA SER A 37 2.26 14.16 13.29
C SER A 37 1.73 12.80 13.72
N SER A 38 1.32 11.96 12.77
CA SER A 38 0.85 10.60 13.05
C SER A 38 1.07 9.68 11.85
N VAL A 39 1.08 8.38 12.12
CA VAL A 39 1.31 7.34 11.12
C VAL A 39 0.34 6.20 11.35
N HIS A 40 -0.28 5.71 10.28
CA HIS A 40 -1.21 4.59 10.33
C HIS A 40 -1.21 3.78 9.04
N ILE A 41 -1.75 2.56 9.13
CA ILE A 41 -1.93 1.69 7.97
C ILE A 41 -3.22 2.11 7.27
N PHE A 42 -3.13 2.38 5.97
CA PHE A 42 -4.27 2.65 5.12
C PHE A 42 -4.46 1.52 4.12
N GLU A 43 -5.62 0.86 4.15
CA GLU A 43 -5.94 -0.20 3.19
C GLU A 43 -6.56 0.40 1.91
N ILE A 44 -5.86 0.21 0.79
CA ILE A 44 -6.33 0.58 -0.54
C ILE A 44 -7.15 -0.59 -1.09
N ILE A 45 -8.47 -0.48 -0.92
CA ILE A 45 -9.43 -1.44 -1.47
C ILE A 45 -9.47 -1.25 -2.99
N LYS A 46 -8.95 -2.23 -3.72
CA LYS A 46 -9.10 -2.24 -5.18
C LYS A 46 -10.52 -2.63 -5.54
N SER A 47 -11.13 -1.85 -6.44
CA SER A 47 -12.50 -2.12 -6.88
C SER A 47 -12.58 -3.48 -7.58
N LYS A 48 -13.47 -4.33 -7.08
CA LYS A 48 -13.83 -5.62 -7.69
C LYS A 48 -15.09 -5.52 -8.54
N ALA A 49 -15.62 -4.30 -8.74
CA ALA A 49 -16.87 -4.09 -9.48
C ALA A 49 -16.77 -4.55 -10.94
N LEU A 50 -15.65 -4.24 -11.61
CA LEU A 50 -15.43 -4.60 -13.01
C LEU A 50 -15.48 -6.13 -13.26
N PRO A 51 -14.70 -6.98 -12.57
CA PRO A 51 -14.79 -8.42 -12.78
C PRO A 51 -16.14 -9.01 -12.36
N VAL A 52 -16.80 -8.45 -11.33
CA VAL A 52 -18.13 -8.90 -10.91
C VAL A 52 -19.16 -8.63 -12.02
N ILE A 53 -19.15 -7.44 -12.63
CA ILE A 53 -20.03 -7.12 -13.77
C ILE A 53 -19.74 -8.04 -14.96
N MET A 54 -18.46 -8.33 -15.24
CA MET A 54 -18.07 -9.28 -16.28
C MET A 54 -18.61 -10.70 -16.03
N ILE A 55 -18.53 -11.19 -14.79
CA ILE A 55 -19.05 -12.52 -14.42
C ILE A 55 -20.57 -12.56 -14.59
N ILE A 56 -21.29 -11.51 -14.17
CA ILE A 56 -22.75 -11.43 -14.34
C ILE A 56 -23.12 -11.42 -15.82
N ALA A 57 -22.44 -10.62 -16.64
CA ALA A 57 -22.68 -10.57 -18.09
C ALA A 57 -22.38 -11.93 -18.77
N GLY A 58 -21.25 -12.56 -18.41
CA GLY A 58 -20.89 -13.89 -18.90
C GLY A 58 -21.90 -14.96 -18.49
N PHE A 59 -22.44 -14.88 -17.27
CA PHE A 59 -23.49 -15.78 -16.78
C PHE A 59 -24.79 -15.63 -17.57
N PHE A 60 -25.23 -14.40 -17.85
CA PHE A 60 -26.43 -14.17 -18.69
C PHE A 60 -26.25 -14.67 -20.13
N MET A 61 -25.04 -14.58 -20.69
CA MET A 61 -24.75 -15.09 -22.04
C MET A 61 -24.83 -16.61 -22.18
N LEU A 62 -24.75 -17.37 -21.08
CA LEU A 62 -24.90 -18.83 -21.10
C LEU A 62 -26.32 -19.29 -21.46
N PHE A 63 -27.33 -18.43 -21.28
CA PHE A 63 -28.72 -18.73 -21.64
C PHE A 63 -29.01 -18.63 -23.15
N SER A 64 -28.04 -18.19 -23.95
CA SER A 64 -28.17 -18.03 -25.40
C SER A 64 -27.26 -19.05 -26.11
N GLU A 65 -27.86 -19.93 -26.94
CA GLU A 65 -27.13 -21.03 -27.60
C GLU A 65 -26.01 -20.54 -28.53
N SER A 66 -26.21 -19.40 -29.21
CA SER A 66 -25.23 -18.82 -30.13
C SER A 66 -24.00 -18.23 -29.41
N SER A 67 -24.18 -17.76 -28.17
CA SER A 67 -23.14 -17.09 -27.38
C SER A 67 -22.59 -17.91 -26.21
N MET A 68 -23.00 -19.18 -26.08
CA MET A 68 -22.63 -20.03 -24.94
C MET A 68 -21.11 -20.15 -24.76
N ILE A 69 -20.37 -20.39 -25.85
CA ILE A 69 -18.90 -20.54 -25.82
C ILE A 69 -18.22 -19.23 -25.37
N LEU A 70 -18.73 -18.09 -25.87
CA LEU A 70 -18.23 -16.77 -25.49
C LEU A 70 -18.55 -16.44 -24.03
N GLY A 71 -19.74 -16.81 -23.55
CA GLY A 71 -20.16 -16.68 -22.16
C GLY A 71 -19.24 -17.43 -21.21
N ILE A 72 -18.90 -18.69 -21.52
CA ILE A 72 -17.94 -19.49 -20.74
C ILE A 72 -16.57 -18.81 -20.68
N LEU A 73 -16.06 -18.33 -21.82
CA LEU A 73 -14.75 -17.67 -21.88
C LEU A 73 -14.70 -16.40 -21.01
N ILE A 74 -15.73 -15.56 -21.11
CA ILE A 74 -15.87 -14.33 -20.31
C ILE A 74 -15.97 -14.66 -18.82
N LEU A 75 -16.72 -15.71 -18.46
CA LEU A 75 -16.91 -16.11 -17.07
C LEU A 75 -15.59 -16.59 -16.46
N VAL A 76 -14.84 -17.46 -17.16
CA VAL A 76 -13.51 -17.92 -16.73
C VAL A 76 -12.54 -16.74 -16.58
N PHE A 77 -12.54 -15.80 -17.53
CA PHE A 77 -11.66 -14.63 -17.47
C PHE A 77 -12.03 -13.68 -16.33
N GLY A 78 -13.32 -13.44 -16.10
CA GLY A 78 -13.82 -12.62 -15.00
C GLY A 78 -13.43 -13.20 -13.63
N VAL A 79 -13.56 -14.51 -13.47
CA VAL A 79 -13.13 -15.21 -12.24
C VAL A 79 -11.62 -15.11 -12.07
N ALA A 80 -10.83 -15.33 -13.13
CA ALA A 80 -9.37 -15.22 -13.08
C ALA A 80 -8.91 -13.81 -12.66
N ILE A 81 -9.52 -12.76 -13.22
CA ILE A 81 -9.23 -11.37 -12.83
C ILE A 81 -9.59 -11.15 -11.35
N LEU A 82 -10.73 -11.65 -10.88
CA LEU A 82 -11.17 -11.49 -9.50
C LEU A 82 -10.15 -12.07 -8.51
N PHE A 83 -9.57 -13.23 -8.81
CA PHE A 83 -8.50 -13.82 -8.01
C PHE A 83 -7.18 -13.04 -8.06
N CYS A 84 -6.91 -12.33 -9.16
CA CYS A 84 -5.72 -11.48 -9.31
C CYS A 84 -5.82 -10.14 -8.56
N ILE A 85 -7.03 -9.61 -8.35
CA ILE A 85 -7.24 -8.35 -7.63
C ILE A 85 -7.07 -8.58 -6.12
N LYS A 86 -5.86 -8.26 -5.63
CA LYS A 86 -5.53 -8.22 -4.20
C LYS A 86 -5.51 -6.78 -3.70
N ASN A 87 -5.95 -6.58 -2.46
CA ASN A 87 -5.88 -5.29 -1.78
C ASN A 87 -4.41 -4.90 -1.55
N GLU A 88 -4.15 -3.60 -1.50
CA GLU A 88 -2.83 -3.05 -1.23
C GLU A 88 -2.87 -2.25 0.07
N PHE A 89 -1.78 -2.28 0.83
CA PHE A 89 -1.64 -1.58 2.09
C PHE A 89 -0.65 -0.44 1.93
N ALA A 90 -0.99 0.72 2.47
CA ALA A 90 -0.16 1.91 2.39
C ALA A 90 0.24 2.39 3.78
N VAL A 91 1.49 2.86 3.91
CA VAL A 91 1.93 3.66 5.06
C VAL A 91 1.41 5.07 4.83
N ARG A 92 0.31 5.43 5.50
CA ARG A 92 -0.22 6.80 5.46
C ARG A 92 0.38 7.60 6.60
N ILE A 93 0.98 8.72 6.23
CA ILE A 93 1.55 9.68 7.17
C ILE A 93 0.68 10.94 7.13
N SER A 94 0.39 11.47 8.31
CA SER A 94 -0.25 12.77 8.46
C SER A 94 0.82 13.81 8.73
N THR A 95 0.81 14.88 7.95
CA THR A 95 1.77 15.98 8.04
C THR A 95 1.03 17.30 8.19
N ASN A 96 1.76 18.37 8.51
CA ASN A 96 1.19 19.72 8.59
C ASN A 96 0.51 20.18 7.27
N SER A 97 0.84 19.56 6.14
CA SER A 97 0.27 19.87 4.82
C SER A 97 -0.87 18.92 4.41
N GLY A 98 -1.25 17.98 5.27
CA GLY A 98 -2.27 16.96 5.01
C GLY A 98 -1.74 15.52 5.07
N GLU A 99 -2.59 14.58 4.70
CA GLU A 99 -2.29 13.15 4.69
C GLU A 99 -1.73 12.70 3.33
N VAL A 100 -0.68 11.89 3.36
CA VAL A 100 -0.06 11.34 2.15
C VAL A 100 0.29 9.86 2.32
N ASN A 101 0.08 9.09 1.26
CA ASN A 101 0.55 7.71 1.18
C ASN A 101 2.03 7.73 0.82
N SER A 102 2.88 7.35 1.77
CA SER A 102 4.35 7.40 1.62
C SER A 102 4.93 6.17 0.92
N MET A 103 4.32 5.01 1.16
CA MET A 103 4.69 3.72 0.56
C MET A 103 3.46 2.84 0.42
N VAL A 104 3.43 2.00 -0.60
CA VAL A 104 2.38 1.01 -0.84
C VAL A 104 3.03 -0.36 -1.03
N SER A 105 2.47 -1.40 -0.39
CA SER A 105 2.88 -2.79 -0.54
C SER A 105 1.67 -3.72 -0.43
N LYS A 106 1.75 -4.90 -1.05
CA LYS A 106 0.72 -5.96 -0.88
C LYS A 106 0.87 -6.71 0.46
N ASP A 107 2.01 -6.55 1.11
CA ASP A 107 2.33 -7.21 2.38
C ASP A 107 1.96 -6.31 3.57
N LYS A 108 0.91 -6.73 4.29
CA LYS A 108 0.44 -6.03 5.50
C LYS A 108 1.47 -6.09 6.64
N ALA A 109 2.16 -7.20 6.82
CA ALA A 109 3.13 -7.37 7.90
C ALA A 109 4.33 -6.44 7.69
N TYR A 110 4.82 -6.35 6.45
CA TYR A 110 5.88 -5.40 6.11
C TYR A 110 5.48 -3.94 6.38
N ILE A 111 4.26 -3.55 5.98
CA ILE A 111 3.74 -2.20 6.25
C ILE A 111 3.57 -1.95 7.76
N GLN A 112 3.10 -2.94 8.52
CA GLN A 112 2.97 -2.85 9.97
C GLN A 112 4.32 -2.62 10.65
N THR A 113 5.38 -3.33 10.25
CA THR A 113 6.73 -3.14 10.78
C THR A 113 7.21 -1.70 10.58
N ILE A 114 6.99 -1.13 9.38
CA ILE A 114 7.37 0.26 9.09
C ILE A 114 6.55 1.24 9.93
N VAL A 115 5.24 1.05 10.04
CA VAL A 115 4.37 1.92 10.86
C VAL A 115 4.79 1.88 12.33
N ASN A 116 5.12 0.70 12.86
CA ASN A 116 5.59 0.55 14.23
C ASN A 116 6.91 1.29 14.44
N ALA A 117 7.89 1.10 13.56
CA ALA A 117 9.17 1.80 13.65
C ALA A 117 9.02 3.33 13.55
N LEU A 118 8.10 3.81 12.72
CA LEU A 118 7.78 5.24 12.62
C LEU A 118 7.13 5.77 13.90
N ASN A 119 6.21 4.99 14.50
CA ASN A 119 5.60 5.36 15.77
C ASN A 119 6.64 5.40 16.90
N ASP A 120 7.54 4.42 16.97
CA ASP A 120 8.64 4.42 17.94
C ASP A 120 9.53 5.65 17.76
N ALA A 121 9.85 6.02 16.52
CA ALA A 121 10.63 7.22 16.20
C ALA A 121 9.91 8.53 16.57
N ILE A 122 8.58 8.58 16.47
CA ILE A 122 7.78 9.74 16.91
C ILE A 122 7.76 9.84 18.43
N VAL A 123 7.54 8.73 19.12
CA VAL A 123 7.53 8.67 20.60
C VAL A 123 8.89 9.03 21.16
N HIS A 124 9.99 8.56 20.55
CA HIS A 124 11.34 8.88 21.01
C HIS A 124 11.72 10.36 20.84
N ARG A 125 10.98 11.11 20.00
CA ARG A 125 11.18 12.54 19.77
C ARG A 125 10.36 13.42 20.73
N GLY A 126 9.21 12.93 21.19
CA GLY A 126 8.25 13.65 22.03
C GLY A 126 8.51 13.43 23.50
#